data_AF-G4Z471-F1
#
_entry.id   AF-G4Z471-F1
#
_cell.length_a   1.000
_cell.length_b   1.000
_cell.length_c   1.000
_cell.angle_alpha   90.00
_cell.angle_beta   90.00
_cell.angle_gamma   90.00
#
_symmetry.space_group_name_H-M   'P 1'
#
loop_
_entity.id
_entity.type
_entity.pdbx_description
1 polymer ?
#
loop_
_entity_poly.entity_id
_entity_poly.type
_entity_poly.pdbx_seq_one_letter_code
_entity_poly.pdbx_strand_id
1 'polypeptide(L)'
;MVRFTDELDFQLIQEAQARNPYGEDYGKKTQAWADVAAALEVDVDGRRCRERCNQLVDAYEAKQKASEKRSGPCEEYTPKDECLAELLEMREIEALLKNDKKQQKDQQQQEDEQASAMRDAALEGMSRGGGKGGSQQQQLVAYLERRDQVAQALEGRKVANEEKRLELEERRLELQELRMELERDERLAFIEMLKAVVSKTSS
;
A
#
# COMPACT_ATOMS: atom_id res chain seq x y z
N MET A 1 -5.08 10.52 -30.09
CA MET A 1 -5.05 10.53 -28.61
C MET A 1 -6.37 9.97 -28.10
N VAL A 2 -6.35 8.73 -27.61
CA VAL A 2 -7.54 8.05 -27.05
C VAL A 2 -8.01 8.79 -25.79
N ARG A 3 -9.33 8.91 -25.58
CA ARG A 3 -9.92 9.41 -24.34
C ARG A 3 -10.38 8.22 -23.50
N PHE A 4 -10.19 8.31 -22.19
CA PHE A 4 -10.73 7.32 -21.26
C PHE A 4 -12.26 7.47 -21.19
N THR A 5 -12.95 6.37 -21.45
CA THR A 5 -14.38 6.19 -21.19
C THR A 5 -14.56 5.37 -19.91
N ASP A 6 -15.79 5.24 -19.41
CA ASP A 6 -16.05 4.44 -18.21
C ASP A 6 -15.69 2.97 -18.38
N GLU A 7 -15.89 2.41 -19.58
CA GLU A 7 -15.51 1.05 -19.94
C GLU A 7 -13.99 0.88 -19.98
N LEU A 8 -13.27 1.84 -20.60
CA LEU A 8 -11.81 1.79 -20.65
C LEU A 8 -11.19 2.01 -19.27
N ASP A 9 -11.82 2.84 -18.42
CA ASP A 9 -11.43 3.00 -17.02
C ASP A 9 -11.62 1.69 -16.25
N PHE A 10 -12.71 0.97 -16.47
CA PHE A 10 -12.95 -0.31 -15.82
C PHE A 10 -11.91 -1.36 -16.26
N GLN A 11 -11.62 -1.45 -17.56
CA GLN A 11 -10.57 -2.33 -18.07
C GLN A 11 -9.18 -1.95 -17.53
N LEU A 12 -8.87 -0.65 -17.44
CA LEU A 12 -7.63 -0.14 -16.85
C LEU A 12 -7.45 -0.62 -15.41
N ILE A 13 -8.47 -0.49 -14.57
CA ILE A 13 -8.35 -0.90 -13.17
C ILE A 13 -8.28 -2.42 -13.00
N GLN A 14 -8.96 -3.20 -13.84
CA GLN A 14 -8.85 -4.66 -13.84
C GLN A 14 -7.43 -5.12 -14.21
N GLU A 15 -6.85 -4.53 -15.26
CA GLU A 15 -5.48 -4.85 -15.67
C GLU A 15 -4.45 -4.40 -14.63
N ALA A 16 -4.64 -3.23 -14.02
CA ALA A 16 -3.78 -2.77 -12.94
C ALA A 16 -3.88 -3.67 -11.70
N GLN A 17 -5.08 -4.14 -11.35
CA GLN A 17 -5.30 -5.05 -10.23
C GLN A 17 -4.62 -6.41 -10.49
N ALA A 18 -4.80 -6.97 -11.68
CA ALA A 18 -4.25 -8.27 -12.05
C ALA A 18 -2.70 -8.27 -12.09
N ARG A 19 -2.10 -7.17 -12.55
CA ARG A 19 -0.64 -7.06 -12.73
C ARG A 19 0.08 -6.46 -11.51
N ASN A 20 -0.65 -5.81 -10.60
CA ASN A 20 -0.14 -5.14 -9.41
C ASN A 20 1.14 -4.30 -9.65
N PRO A 21 1.08 -3.24 -10.46
CA PRO A 21 2.24 -2.38 -10.74
C PRO A 21 2.72 -1.61 -9.49
N TYR A 22 1.90 -1.53 -8.43
CA TYR A 22 2.26 -0.89 -7.15
C TYR A 22 3.24 -1.75 -6.33
N GLY A 23 3.12 -3.08 -6.41
CA GLY A 23 3.99 -4.04 -5.71
C GLY A 23 5.40 -4.17 -6.28
N GLU A 24 5.66 -3.67 -7.49
CA GLU A 24 6.95 -3.77 -8.14
C GLU A 24 8.06 -2.95 -7.47
N ASP A 25 9.32 -3.30 -7.75
CA ASP A 25 10.47 -2.54 -7.27
C ASP A 25 10.66 -1.20 -8.01
N TYR A 26 11.43 -0.31 -7.37
CA TYR A 26 11.89 0.92 -8.02
C TYR A 26 12.67 0.59 -9.30
N GLY A 27 12.27 1.20 -10.42
CA GLY A 27 12.83 0.93 -11.75
C GLY A 27 12.03 -0.06 -12.60
N LYS A 28 11.25 -0.97 -12.00
CA LYS A 28 10.38 -1.91 -12.72
C LYS A 28 8.96 -1.40 -12.94
N LYS A 29 8.52 -0.41 -12.15
CA LYS A 29 7.18 0.19 -12.26
C LYS A 29 6.86 0.75 -13.63
N THR A 30 7.83 1.39 -14.28
CA THR A 30 7.63 1.94 -15.63
C THR A 30 7.27 0.82 -16.62
N GLN A 31 7.94 -0.33 -16.52
CA GLN A 31 7.64 -1.48 -17.36
C GLN A 31 6.28 -2.09 -17.00
N ALA A 32 5.99 -2.27 -15.71
CA ALA A 32 4.70 -2.83 -15.28
C ALA A 32 3.50 -1.99 -15.77
N TRP A 33 3.61 -0.66 -15.73
CA TRP A 33 2.60 0.22 -16.30
C TRP A 33 2.56 0.19 -17.83
N ALA A 34 3.69 -0.03 -18.50
CA ALA A 34 3.72 -0.25 -19.95
C ALA A 34 3.01 -1.57 -20.32
N ASP A 35 3.18 -2.62 -19.51
CA ASP A 35 2.51 -3.91 -19.70
C ASP A 35 0.99 -3.79 -19.48
N VAL A 36 0.56 -2.98 -18.49
CA VAL A 36 -0.86 -2.61 -18.32
C VAL A 36 -1.38 -1.91 -19.58
N ALA A 37 -0.65 -0.90 -20.10
CA ALA A 37 -1.06 -0.18 -21.30
C ALA A 37 -1.15 -1.08 -22.54
N ALA A 38 -0.20 -2.01 -22.71
CA ALA A 38 -0.20 -2.97 -23.80
C ALA A 38 -1.45 -3.88 -23.79
N ALA A 39 -1.95 -4.21 -22.59
CA ALA A 39 -3.13 -5.06 -22.42
C ALA A 39 -4.46 -4.36 -22.75
N LEU A 40 -4.49 -3.03 -22.78
CA LEU A 40 -5.70 -2.27 -23.12
C LEU A 40 -5.98 -2.25 -24.63
N GLU A 41 -5.04 -2.71 -25.46
CA GLU A 41 -5.16 -2.76 -26.93
C GLU A 41 -5.59 -1.41 -27.57
N VAL A 42 -5.27 -0.31 -26.91
CA VAL A 42 -5.55 1.07 -27.36
C VAL A 42 -4.28 1.91 -27.35
N ASP A 43 -4.26 2.99 -28.15
CA ASP A 43 -3.14 3.92 -28.26
C ASP A 43 -3.02 4.84 -27.01
N VAL A 44 -2.52 4.25 -25.92
CA VAL A 44 -2.18 4.91 -24.64
C VAL A 44 -0.85 4.36 -24.12
N ASP A 45 -0.07 5.21 -23.45
CA ASP A 45 1.18 4.79 -22.83
C ASP A 45 1.00 4.47 -21.34
N GLY A 46 1.98 3.75 -20.78
CA GLY A 46 1.96 3.34 -19.37
C GLY A 46 1.91 4.52 -18.39
N ARG A 47 2.51 5.66 -18.74
CA ARG A 47 2.44 6.85 -17.89
C ARG A 47 1.01 7.34 -17.77
N ARG A 48 0.29 7.41 -18.89
CA ARG A 48 -1.09 7.87 -18.95
C ARG A 48 -2.05 6.91 -18.25
N CYS A 49 -1.81 5.61 -18.38
CA CYS A 49 -2.52 4.58 -17.60
C CYS A 49 -2.31 4.77 -16.10
N ARG A 50 -1.06 4.96 -15.65
CA ARG A 50 -0.76 5.22 -14.23
C ARG A 50 -1.45 6.47 -13.71
N GLU A 51 -1.35 7.58 -14.45
CA GLU A 51 -1.96 8.85 -14.05
C GLU A 51 -3.48 8.72 -13.97
N ARG A 52 -4.12 8.07 -14.95
CA ARG A 52 -5.57 7.84 -14.92
C ARG A 52 -5.99 6.92 -13.79
N CYS A 53 -5.29 5.81 -13.58
CA CYS A 53 -5.56 4.86 -12.51
C CYS A 53 -5.48 5.55 -11.13
N ASN A 54 -4.43 6.33 -10.88
CA ASN A 54 -4.31 7.09 -9.64
C ASN A 54 -5.46 8.08 -9.44
N GLN A 55 -5.89 8.79 -10.49
CA GLN A 55 -7.05 9.70 -10.40
C GLN A 55 -8.33 8.96 -10.02
N LEU A 56 -8.56 7.76 -10.54
CA LEU A 56 -9.74 6.95 -10.22
C LEU A 56 -9.70 6.48 -8.75
N VAL A 57 -8.53 6.03 -8.28
CA VAL A 57 -8.34 5.62 -6.88
C VAL A 57 -8.53 6.81 -5.93
N ASP A 58 -7.98 7.99 -6.27
CA ASP A 58 -8.17 9.21 -5.46
C ASP A 58 -9.65 9.62 -5.38
N ALA A 59 -10.38 9.54 -6.51
CA ALA A 59 -11.80 9.85 -6.55
C ALA A 59 -12.63 8.87 -5.71
N TYR A 60 -12.30 7.56 -5.77
CA TYR A 60 -12.92 6.53 -4.95
C TYR A 60 -12.67 6.78 -3.45
N GLU A 61 -11.43 7.01 -3.05
CA GLU A 61 -11.08 7.29 -1.65
C GLU A 61 -11.84 8.53 -1.11
N ALA A 62 -11.94 9.58 -1.93
CA ALA A 62 -12.71 10.77 -1.58
C ALA A 62 -14.21 10.48 -1.45
N LYS A 63 -14.77 9.64 -2.33
CA LYS A 63 -16.17 9.19 -2.26
C LYS A 63 -16.42 8.41 -0.97
N GLN A 64 -15.56 7.45 -0.60
CA GLN A 64 -15.68 6.67 0.63
C GLN A 64 -15.65 7.57 1.87
N LYS A 65 -14.66 8.47 1.97
CA LYS A 65 -14.56 9.46 3.06
C LYS A 65 -15.78 10.37 3.16
N ALA A 66 -16.41 10.72 2.03
CA ALA A 66 -17.60 11.55 2.01
C ALA A 66 -18.89 10.78 2.36
N SER A 67 -18.91 9.47 2.09
CA SER A 67 -20.00 8.55 2.45
C SER A 67 -20.01 8.29 3.97
N GLU A 68 -18.86 7.94 4.55
CA GLU A 68 -18.68 7.74 6.00
C GLU A 68 -19.16 8.95 6.81
N LYS A 69 -18.87 10.17 6.33
CA LYS A 69 -19.28 11.42 6.99
C LYS A 69 -20.77 11.71 6.93
N ARG A 70 -21.50 11.13 5.97
CA ARG A 70 -22.91 11.48 5.72
C ARG A 70 -23.92 10.59 6.43
N SER A 71 -23.51 9.47 7.03
CA SER A 71 -24.42 8.47 7.63
C SER A 71 -25.65 8.17 6.76
N GLY A 72 -25.50 8.27 5.44
CA GLY A 72 -26.56 8.11 4.45
C GLY A 72 -26.51 6.72 3.82
N PRO A 73 -27.56 6.31 3.10
CA PRO A 73 -27.56 5.05 2.37
C PRO A 73 -26.36 5.02 1.40
N CYS A 74 -25.56 3.96 1.51
CA CYS A 74 -24.43 3.72 0.62
C CYS A 74 -24.97 3.58 -0.81
N GLU A 75 -24.35 4.27 -1.78
CA GLU A 75 -24.58 3.98 -3.21
C GLU A 75 -24.34 2.50 -3.46
N GLU A 76 -25.04 1.90 -4.44
CA GLU A 76 -24.83 0.50 -4.81
C GLU A 76 -23.35 0.24 -5.05
N TYR A 77 -22.80 -0.74 -4.31
CA TYR A 77 -21.43 -1.17 -4.44
C TYR A 77 -21.27 -1.94 -5.75
N THR A 78 -20.37 -1.47 -6.61
CA THR A 78 -20.21 -2.02 -7.96
C THR A 78 -18.93 -2.88 -8.06
N PRO A 79 -18.82 -3.78 -9.06
CA PRO A 79 -17.56 -4.48 -9.34
C PRO A 79 -16.38 -3.52 -9.61
N LYS A 80 -16.67 -2.30 -10.10
CA LYS A 80 -15.66 -1.25 -10.27
C LYS A 80 -15.15 -0.74 -8.92
N ASP A 81 -16.04 -0.60 -7.92
CA ASP A 81 -15.67 -0.20 -6.56
C ASP A 81 -14.81 -1.28 -5.88
N GLU A 82 -15.08 -2.58 -6.13
CA GLU A 82 -14.23 -3.70 -5.68
C GLU A 82 -12.80 -3.56 -6.18
N CYS A 83 -12.62 -3.42 -7.50
CA CYS A 83 -11.30 -3.24 -8.09
C CYS A 83 -10.59 -1.99 -7.53
N LEU A 84 -11.32 -0.88 -7.32
CA LEU A 84 -10.76 0.35 -6.78
C LEU A 84 -10.36 0.22 -5.30
N ALA A 85 -11.11 -0.55 -4.51
CA ALA A 85 -10.77 -0.83 -3.13
C ALA A 85 -9.45 -1.62 -3.01
N GLU A 86 -9.28 -2.68 -3.82
CA GLU A 86 -8.03 -3.45 -3.82
C GLU A 86 -6.84 -2.63 -4.33
N LEU A 87 -7.03 -1.78 -5.35
CA LEU A 87 -5.97 -0.90 -5.83
C LEU A 87 -5.57 0.17 -4.80
N LEU A 88 -6.53 0.68 -4.03
CA LEU A 88 -6.26 1.59 -2.93
C LEU A 88 -5.37 0.91 -1.88
N GLU A 89 -5.71 -0.33 -1.49
CA GLU A 89 -4.92 -1.13 -0.55
C GLU A 89 -3.50 -1.38 -1.07
N MET A 90 -3.35 -1.82 -2.33
CA MET A 90 -2.03 -2.03 -2.95
C MET A 90 -1.16 -0.76 -2.93
N ARG A 91 -1.77 0.41 -3.16
CA ARG A 91 -1.10 1.72 -3.12
C ARG A 91 -0.71 2.12 -1.69
N GLU A 92 -1.54 1.81 -0.70
CA GLU A 92 -1.24 2.05 0.71
C GLU A 92 -0.08 1.18 1.19
N ILE A 93 -0.08 -0.11 0.85
CA ILE A 93 1.03 -1.03 1.12
C ILE A 93 2.33 -0.52 0.47
N GLU A 94 2.26 -0.08 -0.80
CA GLU A 94 3.42 0.53 -1.47
C GLU A 94 3.97 1.74 -0.69
N ALA A 95 3.08 2.62 -0.20
CA ALA A 95 3.47 3.80 0.56
C ALA A 95 4.14 3.44 1.90
N LEU A 96 3.62 2.42 2.61
CA LEU A 96 4.22 1.91 3.85
C LEU A 96 5.64 1.39 3.59
N LEU A 97 5.82 0.53 2.58
CA LEU A 97 7.13 -0.03 2.23
C LEU A 97 8.15 1.04 1.80
N LYS A 98 7.70 2.08 1.07
CA LYS A 98 8.57 3.21 0.71
C LYS A 98 9.00 4.00 1.95
N ASN A 99 8.07 4.25 2.86
CA ASN A 99 8.36 4.96 4.10
C ASN A 99 9.33 4.19 5.00
N ASP A 100 9.19 2.86 5.05
CA ASP A 100 10.11 1.98 5.79
C ASP A 100 11.52 1.99 5.20
N LYS A 101 11.64 1.81 3.88
CA LYS A 101 12.94 1.87 3.18
C LYS A 101 13.62 3.23 3.36
N LYS A 102 12.86 4.32 3.29
CA LYS A 102 13.39 5.68 3.51
C LYS A 102 13.92 5.84 4.94
N GLN A 103 13.15 5.41 5.93
CA GLN A 103 13.55 5.53 7.34
C GLN A 103 14.78 4.71 7.68
N GLN A 104 14.86 3.47 7.17
CA GLN A 104 16.05 2.64 7.35
C GLN A 104 17.29 3.31 6.77
N LYS A 105 17.16 3.93 5.58
CA LYS A 105 18.26 4.67 4.95
C LYS A 105 18.66 5.92 5.74
N ASP A 106 17.68 6.72 6.16
CA ASP A 106 17.93 7.95 6.94
C ASP A 106 18.60 7.61 8.28
N GLN A 107 18.20 6.51 8.93
CA GLN A 107 18.86 6.04 10.14
C GLN A 107 20.29 5.58 9.87
N GLN A 108 20.53 4.76 8.84
CA GLN A 108 21.87 4.31 8.51
C GLN A 108 22.82 5.50 8.27
N GLN A 109 22.35 6.52 7.56
CA GLN A 109 23.11 7.76 7.35
C GLN A 109 23.41 8.48 8.66
N GLN A 110 22.41 8.59 9.55
CA GLN A 110 22.60 9.23 10.85
C GLN A 110 23.58 8.47 11.75
N GLU A 111 23.54 7.13 11.73
CA GLU A 111 24.50 6.28 12.44
C GLU A 111 25.91 6.42 11.88
N ASP A 112 26.07 6.45 10.55
CA ASP A 112 27.36 6.62 9.90
C ASP A 112 27.98 8.00 10.20
N GLU A 113 27.16 9.07 10.17
CA GLU A 113 27.58 10.43 10.52
C GLU A 113 28.00 10.53 12.00
N GLN A 114 27.21 9.97 12.91
CA GLN A 114 27.53 9.98 14.35
C GLN A 114 28.77 9.13 14.66
N ALA A 115 28.93 7.98 14.00
CA ALA A 115 30.13 7.17 14.12
C ALA A 115 31.38 7.90 13.59
N SER A 116 31.25 8.67 12.49
CA SER A 116 32.34 9.50 11.99
C SER A 116 32.71 10.60 12.98
N ALA A 117 31.72 11.34 13.48
CA ALA A 117 31.95 12.42 14.44
C ALA A 117 32.62 11.93 15.73
N MET A 118 32.25 10.74 16.23
CA MET A 118 32.91 10.13 17.39
C MET A 118 34.36 9.73 17.11
N ARG A 119 34.66 9.21 15.92
CA ARG A 119 36.05 8.91 15.51
C ARG A 119 36.89 10.19 15.46
N ASP A 120 36.35 11.25 14.86
CA ASP A 120 37.05 12.54 14.73
C ASP A 120 37.33 13.16 16.12
N ALA A 121 36.33 13.17 17.00
CA ALA A 121 36.47 13.66 18.37
C ALA A 121 37.49 12.85 19.19
N ALA A 122 37.56 11.52 18.99
CA ALA A 122 38.55 10.67 19.64
C ALA A 122 39.98 10.98 19.15
N LEU A 123 40.17 11.18 17.84
CA LEU A 123 41.48 11.53 17.25
C LEU A 123 41.96 12.92 17.70
N GLU A 124 41.05 13.90 17.80
CA GLU A 124 41.36 15.22 18.35
C GLU A 124 41.74 15.16 19.84
N GLY A 125 41.06 14.31 20.61
CA GLY A 125 41.35 14.08 22.03
C GLY A 125 42.74 13.46 22.25
N MET A 126 43.13 12.50 21.42
CA MET A 126 44.47 11.87 21.45
C MET A 126 45.58 12.86 21.07
N SER A 127 45.33 13.74 20.10
CA SER A 127 46.30 14.75 19.64
C SER A 127 46.58 15.85 20.67
N ARG A 128 45.68 16.06 21.65
CA ARG A 128 45.80 17.11 22.68
C ARG A 128 46.35 16.63 24.04
N GLY A 129 46.79 15.38 24.15
CA GLY A 129 47.62 14.90 25.28
C GLY A 129 47.00 14.94 26.68
N GLY A 130 45.68 14.84 26.87
CA GLY A 130 45.06 15.05 28.19
C GLY A 130 43.90 14.13 28.60
N GLY A 131 44.17 13.27 29.58
CA GLY A 131 43.36 12.87 30.75
C GLY A 131 41.83 13.10 30.84
N LYS A 132 41.04 12.87 29.79
CA LYS A 132 39.58 13.13 29.76
C LYS A 132 38.67 11.88 29.72
N GLY A 133 39.14 10.74 30.24
CA GLY A 133 38.40 9.47 30.18
C GLY A 133 36.95 9.52 30.67
N GLY A 134 36.64 10.28 31.72
CA GLY A 134 35.28 10.39 32.26
C GLY A 134 34.27 11.12 31.34
N SER A 135 34.71 12.15 30.60
CA SER A 135 33.82 12.89 29.67
C SER A 135 33.51 12.09 28.41
N GLN A 136 34.46 11.27 27.95
CA GLN A 136 34.31 10.43 26.77
C GLN A 136 33.40 9.23 27.05
N GLN A 137 33.47 8.69 28.28
CA GLN A 137 32.59 7.61 28.74
C GLN A 137 31.13 8.08 28.88
N GLN A 138 30.89 9.30 29.39
CA GLN A 138 29.55 9.89 29.43
C GLN A 138 28.96 10.15 28.03
N GLN A 139 29.79 10.60 27.07
CA GLN A 139 29.36 10.78 25.69
C GLN A 139 28.99 9.45 25.02
N LEU A 140 29.76 8.39 25.29
CA LEU A 140 29.48 7.04 24.79
C LEU A 140 28.17 6.47 25.37
N VAL A 141 27.93 6.65 26.68
CA VAL A 141 26.69 6.22 27.32
C VAL A 141 25.49 6.97 26.72
N ALA A 142 25.57 8.30 26.57
CA ALA A 142 24.50 9.09 25.96
C ALA A 142 24.24 8.70 24.48
N TYR A 143 25.28 8.31 23.74
CA TYR A 143 25.15 7.78 22.39
C TYR A 143 24.42 6.44 22.37
N LEU A 144 24.82 5.50 23.24
CA LEU A 144 24.16 4.18 23.33
C LEU A 144 22.70 4.33 23.73
N GLU A 145 22.39 5.18 24.71
CA GLU A 145 21.00 5.47 25.10
C GLU A 145 20.18 6.07 23.95
N ARG A 146 20.73 7.03 23.20
CA ARG A 146 20.06 7.61 22.03
C ARG A 146 19.85 6.57 20.92
N ARG A 147 20.86 5.74 20.64
CA ARG A 147 20.77 4.67 19.65
C ARG A 147 19.69 3.66 20.04
N ASP A 148 19.66 3.26 21.31
CA ASP A 148 18.68 2.30 21.80
C ASP A 148 17.26 2.90 21.77
N GLN A 149 17.09 4.19 22.07
CA GLN A 149 15.80 4.90 21.90
C GLN A 149 15.34 4.94 20.45
N VAL A 150 16.26 5.24 19.51
CA VAL A 150 15.95 5.26 18.07
C VAL A 150 15.59 3.86 17.57
N ALA A 151 16.35 2.84 18.00
CA ALA A 151 16.08 1.44 17.67
C ALA A 151 14.69 1.01 18.17
N GLN A 152 14.34 1.31 19.42
CA GLN A 152 13.03 1.03 19.99
C GLN A 152 11.90 1.76 19.25
N ALA A 153 12.10 3.04 18.90
CA ALA A 153 11.11 3.81 18.14
C ALA A 153 10.86 3.21 16.75
N LEU A 154 11.91 2.70 16.10
CA LEU A 154 11.79 2.04 14.80
C LEU A 154 11.14 0.68 14.89
N GLU A 155 11.48 -0.10 15.91
CA GLU A 155 10.82 -1.38 16.17
C GLU A 155 9.33 -1.17 16.43
N GLY A 156 8.96 -0.18 17.26
CA GLY A 156 7.56 0.19 17.48
C GLY A 156 6.85 0.63 16.20
N ARG A 157 7.53 1.34 15.30
CA ARG A 157 6.94 1.72 14.00
C ARG A 157 6.85 0.56 13.02
N LYS A 158 7.81 -0.37 13.00
CA LYS A 158 7.73 -1.60 12.22
C LYS A 158 6.54 -2.43 12.66
N VAL A 159 6.36 -2.59 13.97
CA VAL A 159 5.17 -3.24 14.54
C VAL A 159 3.91 -2.52 14.09
N ALA A 160 3.82 -1.19 14.23
CA ALA A 160 2.64 -0.44 13.80
C ALA A 160 2.34 -0.53 12.29
N ASN A 161 3.37 -0.62 11.44
CA ASN A 161 3.19 -0.82 10.00
C ASN A 161 2.75 -2.25 9.68
N GLU A 162 3.30 -3.25 10.37
CA GLU A 162 2.90 -4.64 10.20
C GLU A 162 1.47 -4.85 10.71
N GLU A 163 1.09 -4.24 11.83
CA GLU A 163 -0.30 -4.20 12.34
C GLU A 163 -1.26 -3.62 11.30
N LYS A 164 -0.91 -2.49 10.66
CA LYS A 164 -1.72 -1.92 9.58
C LYS A 164 -1.81 -2.83 8.36
N ARG A 165 -0.72 -3.53 8.01
CA ARG A 165 -0.74 -4.49 6.90
C ARG A 165 -1.65 -5.67 7.22
N LEU A 166 -1.61 -6.18 8.45
CA LEU A 166 -2.51 -7.23 8.91
C LEU A 166 -3.97 -6.75 8.93
N GLU A 167 -4.25 -5.54 9.37
CA GLU A 167 -5.60 -4.96 9.35
C GLU A 167 -6.17 -4.87 7.93
N LEU A 168 -5.34 -4.48 6.96
CA LEU A 168 -5.72 -4.48 5.54
C LEU A 168 -5.98 -5.90 5.03
N GLU A 169 -5.14 -6.87 5.38
CA GLU A 169 -5.29 -8.27 4.98
C GLU A 169 -6.53 -8.93 5.61
N GLU A 170 -6.81 -8.66 6.88
CA GLU A 170 -8.04 -9.10 7.57
C GLU A 170 -9.28 -8.54 6.85
N ARG A 171 -9.29 -7.23 6.56
CA ARG A 171 -10.38 -6.60 5.82
C ARG A 171 -10.58 -7.21 4.44
N ARG A 172 -9.50 -7.57 3.75
CA ARG A 172 -9.56 -8.24 2.45
C ARG A 172 -10.17 -9.63 2.56
N LEU A 173 -9.81 -10.39 3.59
CA LEU A 173 -10.39 -11.72 3.85
C LEU A 173 -11.89 -11.62 4.17
N GLU A 174 -12.30 -10.67 4.99
CA GLU A 174 -13.72 -10.43 5.30
C GLU A 174 -14.54 -10.13 4.03
N LEU A 175 -14.03 -9.27 3.15
CA LEU A 175 -14.67 -8.96 1.87
C LEU A 175 -14.75 -10.20 0.95
N GLN A 176 -13.70 -11.02 0.94
CA GLN A 176 -13.69 -12.25 0.16
C GLN A 176 -14.71 -13.28 0.69
N GLU A 177 -14.83 -13.42 2.01
CA GLU A 177 -15.84 -14.29 2.64
C GLU A 177 -17.25 -13.83 2.30
N LEU A 178 -17.54 -12.53 2.45
CA LEU A 178 -18.84 -11.95 2.10
C LEU A 178 -19.20 -12.19 0.64
N ARG A 179 -18.22 -12.07 -0.27
CA ARG A 179 -18.41 -12.35 -1.69
C ARG A 179 -18.76 -13.82 -1.93
N MET A 180 -18.07 -14.76 -1.29
CA MET A 180 -18.38 -16.18 -1.41
C MET A 180 -19.79 -16.52 -0.90
N GLU A 181 -20.23 -15.87 0.18
CA GLU A 181 -21.59 -16.00 0.69
C GLU A 181 -22.62 -15.49 -0.30
N LEU A 182 -22.40 -14.29 -0.87
CA LEU A 182 -23.29 -13.72 -1.88
C LEU A 182 -23.39 -14.63 -3.11
N GLU A 183 -22.25 -15.10 -3.64
CA GLU A 183 -22.24 -16.04 -4.78
C GLU A 183 -22.97 -17.35 -4.46
N ARG A 184 -22.89 -17.83 -3.21
CA ARG A 184 -23.62 -19.03 -2.77
C ARG A 184 -25.13 -18.79 -2.78
N ASP A 185 -25.57 -17.67 -2.23
CA ASP A 185 -26.99 -17.33 -2.11
C ASP A 185 -27.61 -17.03 -3.48
N GLU A 186 -26.88 -16.36 -4.38
CA GLU A 186 -27.27 -16.18 -5.78
C GLU A 186 -27.46 -17.53 -6.51
N ARG A 187 -26.52 -18.48 -6.32
CA ARG A 187 -26.64 -19.83 -6.90
C ARG A 187 -27.84 -20.58 -6.37
N LEU A 188 -28.14 -20.46 -5.07
CA LEU A 188 -29.32 -21.09 -4.46
C LEU A 188 -30.61 -20.50 -5.03
N ALA A 189 -30.72 -19.17 -5.09
CA ALA A 189 -31.87 -18.48 -5.66
C ALA A 189 -32.09 -18.87 -7.14
N PHE A 190 -31.00 -18.98 -7.91
CA PHE A 190 -31.07 -19.43 -9.29
C PHE A 190 -31.58 -20.88 -9.43
N ILE A 191 -31.09 -21.79 -8.58
CA ILE A 191 -31.57 -23.18 -8.54
C ILE A 191 -33.06 -23.24 -8.17
N GLU A 192 -33.52 -22.45 -7.20
CA GLU A 192 -34.94 -22.37 -6.83
C GLU A 192 -35.80 -21.85 -7.98
N MET A 193 -35.34 -20.82 -8.70
CA MET A 193 -36.01 -20.32 -9.89
C MET A 193 -36.15 -21.41 -10.96
N LEU A 194 -35.07 -22.15 -11.23
CA LEU A 194 -35.09 -23.26 -12.20
C LEU A 194 -36.08 -24.36 -11.79
N LYS A 195 -36.09 -24.75 -10.51
CA LYS A 195 -37.06 -25.73 -9.99
C LYS A 195 -38.50 -25.25 -10.23
N ALA A 196 -38.80 -23.98 -9.93
CA ALA A 196 -40.13 -23.42 -10.13
C ALA A 196 -40.56 -23.40 -11.61
N VAL A 197 -39.63 -23.11 -12.53
CA VAL A 197 -39.89 -23.16 -13.98
C VAL A 197 -40.17 -24.59 -14.44
N VAL A 198 -39.33 -25.56 -14.04
CA VAL A 198 -39.50 -26.98 -14.40
C VAL A 198 -40.82 -27.55 -13.86
N SER A 199 -41.22 -27.21 -12.64
CA SER A 199 -42.50 -27.64 -12.08
C SER A 199 -43.71 -27.07 -12.83
N LYS A 200 -43.60 -25.85 -13.38
CA LYS A 200 -44.67 -25.23 -14.19
C LYS A 200 -44.78 -25.81 -15.61
N THR A 201 -43.68 -26.26 -16.20
CA THR A 201 -43.69 -26.88 -17.54
C THR A 201 -44.09 -28.36 -17.52
N SER A 202 -44.15 -28.97 -16.34
CA SER A 202 -44.47 -30.40 -16.14
C SER A 202 -45.92 -30.64 -15.66
N SER A 203 -46.73 -29.57 -15.54
CA SER A 203 -48.19 -29.62 -15.33
C SER A 203 -48.91 -29.23 -16.61
#